data_AF-Q4VZR6-F1
#
_entry.id   AF-Q4VZR6-F1
#
_cell.length_a   1.000
_cell.length_b   1.000
_cell.length_c   1.000
_cell.angle_alpha   90.00
_cell.angle_beta   90.00
_cell.angle_gamma   90.00
#
_symmetry.space_group_name_H-M   'P 1'
#
loop_
_entity.id
_entity.type
_entity.pdbx_description
1 polymer ?
#
loop_
_entity_poly.entity_id
_entity_poly.type
_entity_poly.pdbx_seq_one_letter_code
_entity_poly.pdbx_strand_id
1 'polypeptide(L)'
;NYRGITSLCAASKLFEVLVGEYMLHNFKPHICSDQHGFFPRRSVTTNLLDFTSFAIRNMEQRSQIDAVYTDLKAAFDCLNHSILVAKLSKLGIHGSLLQWLLSYLKNRSLVVKIGSVSSTPFVCTSGVPQGS
;
A
#
# COMPACT_ATOMS: atom_id res chain seq x y z
N ASN A 1 14.52 -14.43 1.03
CA ASN A 1 13.80 -13.15 1.22
C ASN A 1 13.03 -13.20 2.51
N TYR A 2 13.45 -12.41 3.51
CA TYR A 2 12.67 -12.23 4.73
C TYR A 2 11.71 -11.07 4.54
N ARG A 3 10.43 -11.25 4.87
CA ARG A 3 9.43 -10.19 4.91
C ARG A 3 9.11 -9.91 6.38
N GLY A 4 9.46 -8.72 6.86
CA GLY A 4 9.13 -8.31 8.21
C GLY A 4 7.62 -8.12 8.39
N ILE A 5 7.07 -8.63 9.49
CA ILE A 5 5.68 -8.35 9.89
C ILE A 5 5.75 -7.51 11.16
N THR A 6 5.12 -6.35 11.13
CA THR A 6 5.00 -5.45 12.28
C THR A 6 3.72 -5.77 13.02
N SER A 7 3.84 -6.21 14.28
CA SER A 7 2.68 -6.39 15.15
C SER A 7 2.32 -5.06 15.81
N LEU A 8 1.16 -4.51 15.44
CA LEU A 8 0.57 -3.35 16.10
C LEU A 8 -0.36 -3.76 17.23
N CYS A 9 -0.51 -2.87 18.21
CA CYS A 9 -1.50 -3.08 19.27
C CYS A 9 -2.93 -2.98 18.72
N ALA A 10 -3.89 -3.57 19.44
CA ALA A 10 -5.29 -3.62 19.02
C ALA A 10 -5.89 -2.22 18.77
N ALA A 11 -5.54 -1.23 19.60
CA ALA A 11 -6.01 0.13 19.44
C ALA A 11 -5.54 0.74 18.11
N SER A 12 -4.25 0.59 17.76
CA SER A 12 -3.73 1.08 16.48
C SER A 12 -4.41 0.42 15.28
N LYS A 13 -4.63 -0.90 15.33
CA LYS A 13 -5.35 -1.61 14.26
C LYS A 13 -6.78 -1.12 14.08
N LEU A 14 -7.49 -0.87 15.18
CA LEU A 14 -8.84 -0.30 15.13
C LEU A 14 -8.84 1.06 14.43
N PHE A 15 -7.91 1.95 14.78
CA PHE A 15 -7.78 3.25 14.12
C PHE A 15 -7.41 3.13 12.65
N GLU A 16 -6.51 2.22 12.28
CA GLU A 16 -6.18 1.98 10.87
C GLU A 16 -7.38 1.53 10.05
N VAL A 17 -8.24 0.66 10.58
CA VAL A 17 -9.47 0.24 9.90
C VAL A 17 -10.40 1.44 9.70
N LEU A 18 -10.68 2.20 10.76
CA LEU A 18 -11.59 3.35 10.70
C LEU A 18 -11.09 4.44 9.74
N VAL A 19 -9.81 4.80 9.86
CA VAL A 19 -9.20 5.80 8.98
C VAL A 19 -9.08 5.27 7.56
N GLY A 20 -8.76 3.98 7.39
CA GLY A 20 -8.63 3.33 6.09
C GLY A 20 -9.93 3.38 5.28
N GLU A 21 -11.08 3.11 5.91
CA GLU A 21 -12.39 3.22 5.25
C GLU A 21 -12.68 4.66 4.81
N TYR A 22 -12.44 5.64 5.69
CA TYR A 22 -12.59 7.05 5.37
C TYR A 22 -11.67 7.48 4.21
N MET A 23 -10.38 7.13 4.27
CA MET A 23 -9.41 7.43 3.21
C MET A 23 -9.84 6.81 1.88
N LEU A 24 -10.23 5.54 1.88
CA LEU A 24 -10.62 4.83 0.67
C LEU A 24 -11.85 5.49 0.02
N HIS A 25 -12.85 5.89 0.81
CA HIS A 25 -14.02 6.59 0.30
C HIS A 25 -13.62 7.90 -0.42
N ASN A 26 -12.76 8.70 0.19
CA ASN A 26 -12.34 10.00 -0.35
C ASN A 26 -11.36 9.88 -1.54
N PHE A 27 -10.52 8.84 -1.56
CA PHE A 27 -9.53 8.65 -2.61
C PHE A 27 -10.03 7.83 -3.80
N LYS A 28 -11.15 7.11 -3.65
CA LYS A 28 -11.73 6.30 -4.72
C LYS A 28 -11.84 7.03 -6.08
N PRO A 29 -12.24 8.32 -6.17
CA PRO A 29 -12.30 9.04 -7.45
C PRO A 29 -10.93 9.31 -8.09
N HIS A 30 -9.85 9.25 -7.31
CA HIS A 30 -8.49 9.55 -7.74
C HIS A 30 -7.67 8.29 -8.08
N ILE A 31 -8.23 7.10 -7.85
CA ILE A 31 -7.58 5.81 -8.11
C ILE A 31 -7.94 5.34 -9.53
N CYS A 32 -6.96 4.77 -10.23
CA CYS A 32 -7.16 4.21 -11.57
C CYS A 32 -8.31 3.21 -11.61
N SER A 33 -9.14 3.27 -12.66
CA SER A 33 -10.24 2.34 -12.88
C SER A 33 -9.76 0.89 -12.97
N ASP A 34 -8.51 0.66 -13.33
CA ASP A 34 -7.94 -0.67 -13.55
C ASP A 34 -7.13 -1.16 -12.33
N GLN A 35 -7.20 -0.45 -11.19
CA GLN A 35 -6.59 -0.90 -9.94
C GLN A 35 -7.41 -2.04 -9.33
N HIS A 36 -6.87 -3.27 -9.32
CA HIS A 36 -7.52 -4.41 -8.65
C HIS A 36 -6.96 -4.68 -7.25
N GLY A 37 -5.67 -4.42 -7.02
CA GLY A 37 -5.04 -4.62 -5.72
C GLY A 37 -5.58 -3.66 -4.67
N PHE A 38 -5.93 -4.16 -3.48
CA PHE A 38 -6.43 -3.39 -2.34
C PHE A 38 -7.67 -2.53 -2.65
N PHE A 39 -8.45 -2.89 -3.66
CA PHE A 39 -9.67 -2.17 -4.05
C PHE A 39 -10.91 -3.04 -3.82
N PRO A 40 -11.97 -2.52 -3.16
CA PRO A 40 -13.16 -3.31 -2.84
C PRO A 40 -13.82 -3.92 -4.08
N ARG A 41 -14.29 -5.17 -3.94
CA ARG A 41 -14.98 -5.93 -4.99
C ARG A 41 -14.13 -6.20 -6.25
N ARG A 42 -12.80 -6.14 -6.12
CA ARG A 42 -11.84 -6.55 -7.15
C ARG A 42 -10.88 -7.57 -6.57
N SER A 43 -10.35 -8.42 -7.45
CA SER A 43 -9.44 -9.50 -7.11
C SER A 43 -8.45 -9.76 -8.24
N VAL A 44 -7.45 -10.59 -7.96
CA VAL A 44 -6.51 -11.09 -8.98
C VAL A 44 -7.28 -11.79 -10.11
N THR A 45 -8.36 -12.52 -9.80
CA THR A 45 -9.20 -13.18 -10.79
C THR A 45 -9.90 -12.18 -11.72
N THR A 46 -10.45 -11.09 -11.18
CA THR A 46 -11.06 -10.05 -12.03
C THR A 46 -10.05 -9.40 -12.95
N ASN A 47 -8.82 -9.15 -12.47
CA ASN A 47 -7.75 -8.60 -13.29
C ASN A 47 -7.33 -9.53 -14.42
N LEU A 48 -7.17 -10.82 -14.10
CA LEU A 48 -6.83 -11.84 -15.09
C LEU A 48 -7.93 -11.98 -16.14
N LEU A 49 -9.19 -11.95 -15.72
CA LEU A 49 -10.34 -11.99 -16.63
C LEU A 49 -10.34 -10.80 -17.59
N ASP A 50 -10.20 -9.58 -17.08
CA ASP A 50 -10.18 -8.36 -17.89
C ASP A 50 -9.03 -8.39 -18.91
N PHE A 51 -7.82 -8.79 -18.48
CA PHE A 51 -6.68 -8.94 -19.38
C PHE A 51 -6.89 -10.04 -20.42
N THR A 52 -7.42 -11.20 -20.02
CA THR A 52 -7.66 -12.32 -20.93
C THR A 52 -8.72 -11.97 -21.98
N SER A 53 -9.81 -11.31 -21.58
CA SER A 53 -10.84 -10.82 -22.49
C SER A 53 -10.29 -9.78 -23.47
N PHE A 54 -9.45 -8.86 -22.99
CA PHE A 54 -8.72 -7.92 -23.85
C PHE A 54 -7.82 -8.66 -24.85
N ALA A 55 -7.10 -9.69 -24.39
CA ALA A 55 -6.19 -10.45 -25.23
C ALA A 55 -6.91 -11.21 -26.35
N ILE A 56 -7.96 -11.96 -26.00
CA ILE A 56 -8.76 -12.74 -26.95
C ILE A 56 -9.34 -11.84 -28.05
N ARG A 57 -9.94 -10.70 -27.68
CA ARG A 57 -10.56 -9.78 -28.65
C ARG A 57 -9.54 -9.22 -29.66
N ASN A 58 -8.34 -8.88 -29.21
CA ASN A 58 -7.30 -8.37 -30.11
C ASN A 58 -6.70 -9.49 -30.98
N MET A 59 -6.58 -10.70 -30.44
CA MET A 59 -6.15 -11.87 -31.22
C MET A 59 -7.14 -12.23 -32.33
N GLU A 60 -8.45 -12.17 -32.07
CA GLU A 60 -9.50 -12.36 -33.09
C GLU A 60 -9.38 -11.33 -34.23
N GLN A 61 -8.96 -10.11 -33.89
CA GLN A 61 -8.70 -9.03 -34.86
C GLN A 61 -7.30 -9.12 -35.50
N ARG A 62 -6.54 -10.19 -35.24
CA ARG A 62 -5.15 -10.40 -35.71
C ARG A 62 -4.20 -9.27 -35.32
N SER A 63 -4.49 -8.59 -34.22
CA SER A 63 -3.62 -7.54 -33.67
C SER A 63 -2.51 -8.14 -32.81
N GLN A 64 -1.33 -7.50 -32.83
CA GLN A 64 -0.23 -7.84 -31.92
C GLN A 64 -0.53 -7.33 -30.50
N ILE A 65 -0.12 -8.10 -29.50
CA ILE A 65 -0.28 -7.76 -28.08
C ILE A 65 1.05 -7.97 -27.38
N ASP A 66 1.56 -6.91 -26.76
CA ASP A 66 2.76 -6.94 -25.95
C ASP A 66 2.41 -6.62 -24.50
N ALA A 67 2.98 -7.37 -23.56
CA ALA A 67 2.75 -7.18 -22.13
C ALA A 67 4.07 -6.92 -21.41
N VAL A 68 4.10 -5.85 -20.61
CA VAL A 68 5.26 -5.50 -19.77
C VAL A 68 4.85 -5.64 -18.31
N TYR A 69 5.51 -6.58 -17.61
CA TYR A 69 5.30 -6.79 -16.19
C TYR A 69 6.42 -6.10 -15.40
N THR A 70 6.02 -5.23 -14.46
CA THR A 70 6.94 -4.51 -13.57
C THR A 70 6.62 -4.86 -12.13
N ASP A 71 7.65 -5.15 -11.33
CA ASP A 71 7.53 -5.34 -9.89
C ASP A 71 8.44 -4.36 -9.14
N LEU A 72 7.94 -3.83 -8.02
CA LEU A 72 8.66 -2.88 -7.19
C LEU A 72 9.36 -3.61 -6.05
N LYS A 73 10.70 -3.54 -6.03
CA LYS A 73 11.48 -4.10 -4.93
C LYS A 73 11.13 -3.41 -3.62
N ALA A 74 10.72 -4.20 -2.62
CA ALA A 74 10.48 -3.75 -1.25
C ALA A 74 9.56 -2.50 -1.16
N ALA A 75 8.48 -2.47 -1.95
CA ALA A 75 7.63 -1.29 -2.15
C ALA A 75 7.15 -0.63 -0.84
N PHE A 76 6.85 -1.42 0.19
CA PHE A 76 6.43 -0.89 1.49
C PHE A 76 7.59 -0.49 2.40
N ASP A 77 8.81 -0.97 2.18
CA ASP A 77 9.99 -0.61 2.99
C ASP A 77 10.69 0.66 2.44
N CYS A 78 10.57 0.89 1.12
CA CYS A 78 11.22 1.99 0.41
C CYS A 78 10.37 3.26 0.28
N LEU A 79 9.21 3.33 0.95
CA LEU A 79 8.28 4.44 0.80
C LEU A 79 8.82 5.72 1.45
N ASN A 80 9.07 6.75 0.66
CA ASN A 80 9.55 8.04 1.16
C ASN A 80 8.41 8.82 1.85
N HIS A 81 8.55 9.11 3.14
CA HIS A 81 7.52 9.78 3.94
C HIS A 81 7.21 11.19 3.45
N SER A 82 8.21 11.96 3.01
CA SER A 82 8.01 13.33 2.52
C SER A 82 7.16 13.35 1.24
N ILE A 83 7.43 12.42 0.31
CA ILE A 83 6.64 12.27 -0.92
C ILE A 83 5.21 11.84 -0.59
N LEU A 84 5.03 10.88 0.33
CA LEU A 84 3.71 10.43 0.75
C LEU A 84 2.88 11.59 1.33
N VAL A 85 3.47 12.37 2.23
CA VAL A 85 2.82 13.51 2.88
C VAL A 85 2.44 14.58 1.87
N ALA A 86 3.32 14.89 0.93
CA ALA A 86 3.01 15.82 -0.15
C ALA A 86 1.83 15.34 -1.01
N LYS A 87 1.77 14.03 -1.33
CA LYS A 87 0.65 13.43 -2.07
C LYS A 87 -0.66 13.48 -1.28
N LEU A 88 -0.64 13.10 0.00
CA LEU A 88 -1.82 13.14 0.87
C LEU A 88 -2.37 14.56 1.00
N SER A 89 -1.48 15.53 1.20
CA SER A 89 -1.85 16.96 1.23
C SER A 89 -2.46 17.41 -0.10
N LYS A 90 -1.88 17.03 -1.25
CA LYS A 90 -2.44 17.35 -2.56
C LYS A 90 -3.82 16.72 -2.80
N LEU A 91 -4.11 15.58 -2.17
CA LEU A 91 -5.40 14.90 -2.23
C LEU A 91 -6.41 15.42 -1.18
N GLY A 92 -6.10 16.52 -0.50
CA GLY A 92 -7.01 17.21 0.42
C GLY A 92 -6.95 16.75 1.87
N ILE A 93 -5.97 15.92 2.25
CA ILE A 93 -5.78 15.52 3.66
C ILE A 93 -4.92 16.55 4.38
N HIS A 94 -5.52 17.24 5.34
CA HIS A 94 -4.88 18.31 6.09
C HIS A 94 -5.17 18.21 7.60
N GLY A 95 -4.61 19.16 8.37
CA GLY A 95 -4.90 19.32 9.79
C GLY A 95 -4.54 18.10 10.63
N SER A 96 -5.38 17.82 11.62
CA SER A 96 -5.15 16.76 12.62
C SER A 96 -4.97 15.37 12.02
N LEU A 97 -5.67 15.07 10.92
CA LEU A 97 -5.57 13.77 10.26
C LEU A 97 -4.21 13.57 9.59
N LEU A 98 -3.70 14.60 8.89
CA LEU A 98 -2.36 14.54 8.32
C LEU A 98 -1.28 14.46 9.41
N GLN A 99 -1.44 15.21 10.50
CA GLN A 99 -0.52 15.15 11.64
C GLN A 99 -0.54 13.78 12.33
N TRP A 100 -1.72 13.16 12.44
CA TRP A 100 -1.85 11.81 12.97
C TRP A 100 -1.14 10.78 12.08
N LEU A 101 -1.37 10.80 10.76
CA LEU A 101 -0.67 9.94 9.80
C LEU A 101 0.86 10.14 9.85
N LEU A 102 1.30 11.40 10.00
CA LEU A 102 2.72 11.73 10.19
C LEU A 102 3.29 11.15 11.48
N SER A 103 2.54 11.25 12.58
CA SER A 103 2.95 10.70 13.88
C SER A 103 3.05 9.17 13.85
N TYR A 104 2.25 8.53 13.00
CA TYR A 104 2.28 7.09 12.78
C TYR A 104 3.55 6.64 12.05
N LEU A 105 4.09 7.48 11.15
CA LEU A 105 5.24 7.16 10.31
C LEU A 105 6.58 7.61 10.90
N LYS A 106 6.63 8.76 11.57
CA LYS A 106 7.87 9.38 12.04
C LYS A 106 8.32 8.85 13.41
N ASN A 107 9.64 8.90 13.66
CA ASN A 107 10.27 8.58 14.94
C ASN A 107 9.90 7.19 15.50
N ARG A 108 9.58 6.25 14.60
CA ARG A 108 9.31 4.85 14.92
C ARG A 108 10.62 4.16 15.31
N SER A 109 10.73 3.76 16.57
CA SER A 109 11.75 2.81 17.03
C SER A 109 11.24 1.38 16.80
N LEU A 110 12.01 0.58 16.06
CA LEU A 110 11.70 -0.79 15.72
C LEU A 110 12.78 -1.74 16.28
N VAL A 111 12.38 -2.97 16.53
CA VAL A 111 13.26 -4.08 16.89
C VAL A 111 12.89 -5.26 16.01
N VAL A 112 13.91 -5.94 15.46
CA VAL A 112 13.71 -7.21 14.75
C VAL A 112 13.80 -8.34 15.77
N LYS A 113 12.78 -9.20 15.80
CA LYS A 113 12.76 -10.40 16.65
C LYS A 113 12.78 -11.65 15.79
N ILE A 114 13.72 -12.55 16.05
CA ILE A 114 13.82 -13.88 15.42
C ILE A 114 13.92 -14.92 16.55
N GLY A 115 12.86 -15.72 16.72
CA GLY A 115 12.76 -16.63 17.86
C GLY A 115 12.80 -15.89 19.20
N SER A 116 13.77 -16.23 20.04
CA SER A 116 14.02 -15.57 21.33
C SER A 116 14.99 -14.38 21.24
N VAL A 117 15.63 -14.15 20.09
CA VAL A 117 16.65 -13.11 19.91
C VAL A 117 16.03 -11.84 19.37
N SER A 118 16.48 -10.69 19.90
CA SER A 118 16.06 -9.36 19.48
C SER A 118 17.26 -8.51 19.05
N SER A 119 17.09 -7.69 18.02
CA SER A 119 18.10 -6.71 17.61
C SER A 119 18.19 -5.55 18.61
N THR A 120 19.23 -4.73 18.48
CA THR A 120 19.20 -3.38 19.05
C THR A 120 18.05 -2.58 18.41
N PRO A 121 17.40 -1.67 19.15
CA PRO A 121 16.42 -0.76 18.58
C PRO A 121 17.04 0.11 17.48
N PHE A 122 16.29 0.36 16.41
CA PHE A 122 16.71 1.25 15.32
C PHE A 122 15.53 2.12 14.88
N VAL A 123 15.85 3.27 14.28
CA VAL A 123 14.84 4.20 13.76
C VAL A 123 14.58 3.91 12.29
N CYS A 124 13.30 3.79 11.94
CA CYS A 124 12.87 3.61 10.56
C CYS A 124 12.70 4.96 9.86
N THR A 125 13.46 5.22 8.79
CA THR A 125 13.45 6.49 8.04
C THR A 125 12.64 6.43 6.74
N SER A 126 12.24 5.24 6.31
CA SER A 126 11.41 5.01 5.12
C SER A 126 10.50 3.80 5.33
N GLY A 127 9.43 3.74 4.55
CA GLY A 127 8.53 2.61 4.54
C GLY A 127 7.33 2.75 5.47
N VAL A 128 6.52 1.72 5.52
CA VAL A 128 5.32 1.62 6.36
C VAL A 128 5.30 0.25 7.06
N PRO A 129 4.69 0.14 8.25
CA PRO A 129 4.47 -1.15 8.90
C PRO A 129 3.74 -2.13 7.96
N GLN A 130 4.32 -3.31 7.74
CA GLN A 130 3.65 -4.39 7.01
C GLN A 130 2.96 -5.35 7.97
N GLY A 131 1.70 -5.70 7.73
CA GLY A 131 0.96 -6.71 8.50
C GLY A 131 -0.01 -6.14 9.53
N SER A 132 -0.42 -4.89 9.35
CA SER A 132 -1.65 -4.36 9.94
C SER A 132 -2.90 -4.78 9.18
#